data_AF-A0A4Q9HVG3-F1
#
_entry.id   AF-A0A4Q9HVG3-F1
#
_cell.length_a   1.000
_cell.length_b   1.000
_cell.length_c   1.000
_cell.angle_alpha   90.00
_cell.angle_beta   90.00
_cell.angle_gamma   90.00
#
_symmetry.space_group_name_H-M   'P 1'
#
loop_
_entity.id
_entity.type
_entity.pdbx_description
1 polymer ?
#
loop_
_entity_poly.entity_id
_entity_poly.type
_entity_poly.pdbx_seq_one_letter_code
_entity_poly.pdbx_strand_id
1 'polypeptide(L)'
;MADQNRDLDDVDPHDPGDGSSPVFRWRQAGRENLATRRQLRDMGLRPGGQEPVARIECRRGRRFAWLYPIGLAKPKLPMTLAKEAALDKAMAARQTCPGPCGRRYFHCLPLKTLGSCLECYDGTPADPSTYTTPPARHLLAA
;
A
#
# COMPACT_ATOMS: atom_id res chain seq x y z
N MET A 1 -42.19 33.68 -16.01
CA MET A 1 -41.33 32.62 -16.59
C MET A 1 -40.81 31.81 -15.42
N ALA A 2 -41.49 30.71 -15.11
CA ALA A 2 -41.19 29.91 -13.93
C ALA A 2 -39.87 29.15 -14.16
N ASP A 3 -38.98 29.32 -13.20
CA ASP A 3 -37.75 28.58 -12.98
C ASP A 3 -38.07 27.06 -12.95
N GLN A 4 -37.67 26.35 -14.01
CA GLN A 4 -37.83 24.90 -14.13
C GLN A 4 -36.49 24.17 -13.93
N ASN A 5 -35.61 24.66 -13.06
CA ASN A 5 -34.53 23.83 -12.50
C ASN A 5 -35.12 22.96 -11.39
N ARG A 6 -36.04 22.07 -11.77
CA ARG A 6 -36.53 21.00 -10.91
C ARG A 6 -35.32 20.10 -10.65
N ASP A 7 -34.98 19.98 -9.39
CA ASP A 7 -33.94 19.12 -8.84
C ASP A 7 -33.82 17.83 -9.66
N LEU A 8 -32.70 17.72 -10.39
CA LEU A 8 -32.21 16.42 -10.82
C LEU A 8 -31.72 15.72 -9.57
N ASP A 9 -32.65 15.19 -8.78
CA ASP A 9 -32.32 14.18 -7.80
C ASP A 9 -31.62 13.07 -8.58
N ASP A 10 -30.33 12.87 -8.30
CA ASP A 10 -29.50 11.80 -8.85
C ASP A 10 -29.99 10.48 -8.23
N VAL A 11 -31.21 10.09 -8.58
CA VAL A 11 -31.83 8.82 -8.19
C VAL A 11 -31.02 7.76 -8.89
N ASP A 12 -30.08 7.14 -8.17
CA ASP A 12 -29.34 5.98 -8.65
C ASP A 12 -30.37 4.89 -8.99
N PRO A 13 -30.61 4.57 -10.27
CA PRO A 13 -31.61 3.57 -10.67
C PRO A 13 -31.26 2.16 -10.21
N HIS A 14 -30.08 2.00 -9.59
CA HIS A 14 -29.62 0.74 -9.03
C HIS A 14 -29.68 0.69 -7.51
N ASP A 15 -30.03 1.78 -6.82
CA ASP A 15 -30.28 1.76 -5.38
C ASP A 15 -31.48 0.84 -5.08
N PRO A 16 -31.28 -0.28 -4.35
CA PRO A 16 -32.36 -1.18 -4.00
C PRO A 16 -33.37 -0.58 -3.01
N GLY A 17 -33.09 0.58 -2.40
CA GLY A 17 -34.02 1.31 -1.52
C GLY A 17 -34.30 0.64 -0.17
N ASP A 18 -33.60 -0.46 0.12
CA ASP A 18 -33.70 -1.28 1.34
C ASP A 18 -32.51 -1.07 2.31
N GLY A 19 -31.62 -0.13 1.98
CA GLY A 19 -30.38 0.14 2.73
C GLY A 19 -29.24 -0.82 2.42
N SER A 20 -29.40 -1.74 1.45
CA SER A 20 -28.31 -2.58 0.95
C SER A 20 -27.55 -1.89 -0.18
N SER A 21 -26.23 -2.12 -0.28
CA SER A 21 -25.45 -1.48 -1.35
C SER A 21 -25.78 -2.09 -2.73
N PRO A 22 -26.01 -1.26 -3.77
CA PRO A 22 -26.28 -1.72 -5.13
C PRO A 22 -25.29 -2.78 -5.64
N VAL A 23 -25.83 -3.78 -6.34
CA VAL A 23 -25.05 -4.88 -6.93
C VAL A 23 -25.07 -4.78 -8.46
N PHE A 24 -23.93 -4.41 -9.03
CA PHE A 24 -23.74 -4.31 -10.47
C PHE A 24 -23.26 -5.64 -11.05
N ARG A 25 -23.80 -6.03 -12.22
CA ARG A 25 -23.22 -7.11 -13.02
C ARG A 25 -21.92 -6.67 -13.70
N TRP A 26 -21.14 -7.65 -14.15
CA TRP A 26 -19.93 -7.39 -14.93
C TRP A 26 -20.21 -6.46 -16.12
N ARG A 27 -19.45 -5.36 -16.25
CA ARG A 27 -19.60 -4.28 -17.24
C ARG A 27 -20.86 -3.41 -17.12
N GLN A 28 -21.68 -3.59 -16.08
CA GLN A 28 -22.88 -2.76 -15.85
C GLN A 28 -22.54 -1.43 -15.15
N ALA A 29 -21.55 -1.42 -14.27
CA ALA A 29 -21.13 -0.19 -13.60
C ALA A 29 -20.50 0.77 -14.63
N GLY A 30 -21.19 1.87 -14.92
CA GLY A 30 -20.67 2.97 -15.73
C GLY A 30 -19.35 3.47 -15.14
N ARG A 31 -18.29 3.47 -15.95
CA ARG A 31 -16.93 3.85 -15.51
C ARG A 31 -16.75 5.35 -15.27
N GLU A 32 -17.77 6.14 -15.53
CA GLU A 32 -17.69 7.61 -15.50
C GLU A 32 -17.62 8.12 -14.06
N ASN A 33 -18.40 7.53 -13.15
CA ASN A 33 -18.53 8.03 -11.78
C ASN A 33 -18.04 7.06 -10.71
N LEU A 34 -17.95 5.76 -11.02
CA LEU A 34 -17.58 4.71 -10.06
C LEU A 34 -16.34 3.93 -10.50
N ALA A 35 -15.42 3.72 -9.57
CA ALA A 35 -14.20 2.96 -9.78
C ALA A 35 -13.91 1.98 -8.65
N THR A 36 -13.33 0.83 -9.01
CA THR A 36 -12.75 -0.08 -8.03
C THR A 36 -11.48 0.52 -7.40
N ARG A 37 -11.09 0.05 -6.21
CA ARG A 37 -9.82 0.46 -5.56
C ARG A 37 -8.60 0.32 -6.48
N ARG A 38 -8.60 -0.71 -7.34
CA ARG A 38 -7.52 -0.92 -8.31
C ARG A 38 -7.53 0.16 -9.39
N GLN A 39 -8.69 0.45 -9.97
CA GLN A 39 -8.83 1.52 -10.96
C GLN A 39 -8.48 2.89 -10.39
N LEU A 40 -8.91 3.20 -9.15
CA LEU A 40 -8.48 4.43 -8.47
C LEU A 40 -6.96 4.51 -8.33
N ARG A 41 -6.31 3.42 -7.93
CA ARG A 41 -4.86 3.39 -7.79
C ARG A 41 -4.14 3.61 -9.14
N ASP A 42 -4.66 3.04 -10.21
CA ASP A 42 -4.12 3.22 -11.57
C ASP A 42 -4.29 4.68 -12.04
N MET A 43 -5.32 5.38 -11.56
CA MET A 43 -5.53 6.83 -11.74
C MET A 43 -4.76 7.71 -10.72
N GLY A 44 -3.93 7.13 -9.85
CA GLY A 44 -3.21 7.89 -8.82
C GLY A 44 -4.09 8.40 -7.66
N LEU A 45 -5.29 7.86 -7.52
CA LEU A 45 -6.29 8.24 -6.52
C LEU A 45 -6.41 7.19 -5.40
N ARG A 46 -7.01 7.59 -4.28
CA ARG A 46 -7.39 6.74 -3.14
C ARG A 46 -8.84 7.02 -2.71
N PRO A 47 -9.53 6.07 -2.05
CA PRO A 47 -10.95 6.17 -1.69
C PRO A 47 -11.40 7.27 -0.71
N GLY A 48 -10.58 8.30 -0.45
CA GLY A 48 -11.00 9.51 0.31
C GLY A 48 -11.35 9.34 1.79
N GLY A 49 -11.52 8.10 2.28
CA GLY A 49 -12.12 7.76 3.58
C GLY A 49 -13.58 7.31 3.49
N GLN A 50 -14.14 7.21 2.28
CA GLN A 50 -15.55 6.87 2.06
C GLN A 50 -15.80 5.36 2.18
N GLU A 51 -17.01 5.02 2.64
CA GLU A 51 -17.54 3.66 2.54
C GLU A 51 -17.86 3.31 1.07
N PRO A 52 -17.81 2.02 0.71
CA PRO A 52 -18.13 1.60 -0.65
C PRO A 52 -19.62 1.84 -0.95
N VAL A 53 -19.90 2.47 -2.09
CA VAL A 53 -21.27 2.81 -2.50
C VAL A 53 -21.95 1.63 -3.18
N ALA A 54 -21.19 0.79 -3.87
CA ALA A 54 -21.73 -0.35 -4.60
C ALA A 54 -20.74 -1.51 -4.65
N ARG A 55 -21.21 -2.70 -5.05
CA ARG A 55 -20.35 -3.83 -5.40
C ARG A 55 -20.58 -4.27 -6.83
N ILE A 56 -19.51 -4.64 -7.52
CA ILE A 56 -19.60 -5.31 -8.83
C ILE A 56 -19.33 -6.79 -8.65
N GLU A 57 -20.21 -7.62 -9.21
CA GLU A 57 -20.08 -9.07 -9.21
C GLU A 57 -19.52 -9.60 -10.54
N CYS A 58 -18.53 -10.46 -10.42
CA CYS A 58 -17.81 -11.10 -11.51
C CYS A 58 -17.94 -12.62 -11.38
N ARG A 59 -17.80 -13.33 -12.51
CA ARG A 59 -17.86 -14.81 -12.54
C ARG A 59 -19.09 -15.38 -11.82
N ARG A 60 -20.27 -14.84 -12.11
CA ARG A 60 -21.57 -15.27 -11.52
C ARG A 60 -21.54 -15.21 -9.97
N GLY A 61 -21.11 -14.08 -9.41
CA GLY A 61 -21.06 -13.85 -7.95
C GLY A 61 -19.86 -14.47 -7.22
N ARG A 62 -19.02 -15.29 -7.87
CA ARG A 62 -17.86 -15.92 -7.22
C ARG A 62 -16.73 -14.96 -6.86
N ARG A 63 -16.72 -13.77 -7.48
CA ARG A 63 -15.77 -12.70 -7.19
C ARG A 63 -16.53 -11.39 -7.16
N PHE A 64 -16.19 -10.52 -6.22
CA PHE A 64 -16.75 -9.18 -6.17
C PHE A 64 -15.65 -8.14 -5.97
N ALA A 65 -15.95 -6.90 -6.31
CA ALA A 65 -15.13 -5.75 -5.96
C ALA A 65 -16.01 -4.60 -5.51
N TRP A 66 -15.55 -3.84 -4.53
CA TRP A 66 -16.20 -2.62 -4.09
C TRP A 66 -15.95 -1.48 -5.05
N LEU A 67 -16.99 -0.69 -5.29
CA LEU A 67 -16.99 0.51 -6.12
C LEU A 67 -17.03 1.76 -5.24
N TYR A 68 -16.27 2.75 -5.65
CA TYR A 68 -16.08 4.02 -4.97
C TYR A 68 -16.33 5.18 -5.93
N PRO A 69 -16.97 6.27 -5.48
CA PRO A 69 -17.12 7.48 -6.27
C PRO A 69 -15.76 8.09 -6.64
N ILE A 70 -15.57 8.40 -7.92
CA ILE A 70 -14.34 9.02 -8.42
C ILE A 70 -14.26 10.48 -7.98
N GLY A 71 -15.38 11.23 -8.01
CA GLY A 71 -15.43 12.65 -7.63
C GLY A 71 -15.07 12.93 -6.15
N LEU A 72 -15.25 11.94 -5.27
CA LEU A 72 -14.89 12.03 -3.85
C LEU A 72 -13.51 11.41 -3.55
N ALA A 73 -12.85 10.86 -4.57
CA ALA A 73 -11.54 10.28 -4.40
C ALA A 73 -10.49 11.38 -4.16
N LYS A 74 -9.51 11.06 -3.33
CA LYS A 74 -8.41 11.96 -3.01
C LYS A 74 -7.14 11.52 -3.74
N PRO A 75 -6.20 12.41 -4.03
CA PRO A 75 -4.90 12.01 -4.56
C PRO A 75 -4.22 11.03 -3.59
N LYS A 76 -3.51 10.06 -4.16
CA LYS A 76 -2.65 9.15 -3.40
C LYS A 76 -1.59 9.99 -2.71
N LEU A 77 -1.43 9.79 -1.39
CA LEU A 77 -0.39 10.49 -0.65
C LEU A 77 0.98 10.03 -1.16
N PRO A 78 1.87 10.97 -1.53
CA PRO A 78 3.23 10.64 -1.87
C PRO A 78 3.96 10.08 -0.64
N MET A 79 5.07 9.41 -0.92
CA MET A 79 6.02 9.08 0.13
C MET A 79 6.61 10.39 0.66
N THR A 80 6.72 10.50 1.98
CA THR A 80 7.30 11.68 2.63
C THR A 80 8.65 11.30 3.23
N LEU A 81 9.58 12.25 3.35
CA LEU A 81 10.91 12.00 3.92
C LEU A 81 10.84 11.32 5.30
N ALA A 82 9.86 11.70 6.14
CA ALA A 82 9.64 11.07 7.44
C ALA A 82 9.25 9.58 7.32
N LYS A 83 8.42 9.24 6.33
CA LYS A 83 8.06 7.84 6.06
C LYS A 83 9.24 7.06 5.47
N GLU A 84 10.08 7.70 4.66
CA GLU A 84 11.27 7.07 4.09
C GLU A 84 12.28 6.75 5.19
N ALA A 85 12.52 7.71 6.09
CA ALA A 85 13.34 7.48 7.27
C ALA A 85 12.80 6.37 8.18
N ALA A 86 11.48 6.30 8.36
CA ALA A 86 10.86 5.22 9.13
C ALA A 86 11.03 3.85 8.44
N LEU A 87 10.87 3.79 7.12
CA LEU A 87 11.09 2.57 6.35
C LEU A 87 12.57 2.15 6.39
N ASP A 88 13.50 3.09 6.25
CA ASP A 88 14.93 2.81 6.34
C ASP A 88 15.31 2.27 7.72
N LYS A 89 14.80 2.87 8.80
CA LYS A 89 14.98 2.35 10.17
C LYS A 89 14.43 0.92 10.32
N ALA A 90 13.26 0.65 9.76
CA ALA A 90 12.66 -0.69 9.79
C ALA A 90 13.43 -1.71 8.94
N MET A 91 14.05 -1.28 7.83
CA MET A 91 14.95 -2.12 7.04
C MET A 91 16.27 -2.35 7.78
N ALA A 92 16.86 -1.30 8.36
CA ALA A 92 18.09 -1.38 9.14
C ALA A 92 17.97 -2.39 10.29
N ALA A 93 16.84 -2.42 11.01
CA ALA A 93 16.60 -3.41 12.07
C ALA A 93 16.58 -4.87 11.56
N ARG A 94 16.19 -5.10 10.29
CA ARG A 94 16.16 -6.43 9.66
C ARG A 94 17.47 -6.81 8.96
N GLN A 95 18.28 -5.80 8.61
CA GLN A 95 19.50 -5.93 7.83
C GLN A 95 20.77 -5.87 8.69
N THR A 96 20.69 -5.28 9.88
CA THR A 96 21.84 -5.12 10.77
C THR A 96 21.98 -6.37 11.63
N CYS A 97 23.17 -6.97 11.62
CA CYS A 97 23.46 -8.09 12.50
C CYS A 97 23.47 -7.61 13.96
N PRO A 98 22.68 -8.21 14.87
CA PRO A 98 22.72 -7.89 16.30
C PRO A 98 23.92 -8.52 17.03
N GLY A 99 24.71 -9.37 16.34
CA GLY A 99 25.94 -9.95 16.87
C GLY A 99 27.11 -8.95 16.94
N PRO A 100 28.32 -9.41 17.27
CA PRO A 100 29.48 -8.53 17.51
C PRO A 100 29.95 -7.76 16.26
N CYS A 101 29.55 -8.18 15.06
CA CYS A 101 30.01 -7.54 13.82
C CYS A 101 29.29 -6.22 13.51
N GLY A 102 28.03 -6.04 13.94
CA GLY A 102 27.24 -4.82 13.71
C GLY A 102 27.07 -4.39 12.25
N ARG A 103 27.36 -5.27 11.27
CA ARG A 103 27.33 -4.94 9.84
C ARG A 103 25.90 -4.85 9.33
N ARG A 104 25.63 -3.91 8.42
CA ARG A 104 24.33 -3.77 7.72
C ARG A 104 24.41 -4.42 6.35
N TYR A 105 23.58 -5.43 6.11
CA TYR A 105 23.52 -6.18 4.85
C TYR A 105 22.55 -5.54 3.85
N PHE A 106 22.76 -5.75 2.55
CA PHE A 106 21.81 -5.30 1.52
C PHE A 106 20.55 -6.18 1.41
N HIS A 107 20.49 -7.27 2.19
CA HIS A 107 19.38 -8.19 2.28
C HIS A 107 18.93 -8.40 3.74
N CYS A 108 17.68 -8.85 3.93
CA CYS A 108 17.17 -9.17 5.25
C CYS A 108 17.85 -10.41 5.81
N LEU A 109 18.42 -10.30 7.01
CA LEU A 109 19.04 -11.43 7.69
C LEU A 109 17.98 -12.38 8.26
N PRO A 110 18.27 -13.68 8.36
CA PRO A 110 17.40 -14.67 9.00
C PRO A 110 17.44 -14.57 10.53
N LEU A 111 17.13 -13.39 11.09
CA LEU A 111 17.22 -13.10 12.53
C LEU A 111 16.29 -13.96 13.38
N LYS A 112 15.18 -14.46 12.82
CA LYS A 112 14.26 -15.34 13.55
C LYS A 112 14.80 -16.75 13.78
N THR A 113 15.61 -17.26 12.85
CA THR A 113 16.12 -18.65 12.90
C THR A 113 17.55 -18.71 13.39
N LEU A 114 18.43 -17.80 12.92
CA LEU A 114 19.86 -17.79 13.28
C LEU A 114 20.20 -16.74 14.34
N GLY A 115 19.32 -15.77 14.59
CA GLY A 115 19.59 -14.67 15.53
C GLY A 115 20.66 -13.67 15.07
N SER A 116 21.42 -13.98 14.01
CA SER A 116 22.57 -13.19 13.55
C SER A 116 22.87 -13.43 12.06
N CYS A 117 23.95 -12.85 11.54
CA CYS A 117 24.46 -13.19 10.21
C CYS A 117 25.22 -14.53 10.22
N LEU A 118 25.39 -15.14 9.04
CA LEU A 118 26.06 -16.43 8.87
C LEU A 118 27.50 -16.43 9.41
N GLU A 119 28.22 -15.32 9.27
CA GLU A 119 29.58 -15.18 9.80
C GLU A 119 29.61 -15.19 11.33
N CYS A 120 28.62 -14.60 12.00
CA CYS A 120 28.52 -14.63 13.46
C CYS A 120 27.96 -15.95 14.00
N TYR A 121 27.20 -16.69 13.20
CA TYR A 121 26.60 -17.96 13.60
C TYR A 121 27.57 -19.13 13.42
N ASP A 122 28.10 -19.33 12.21
CA ASP A 122 28.93 -20.50 11.84
C ASP A 122 30.38 -20.13 11.47
N GLY A 123 30.75 -18.85 11.48
CA GLY A 123 32.08 -18.40 11.06
C GLY A 123 32.29 -18.39 9.54
N THR A 124 31.25 -18.68 8.75
CA THR A 124 31.35 -18.64 7.28
C THR A 124 31.53 -17.19 6.82
N PRO A 125 32.63 -16.85 6.12
CA PRO A 125 32.90 -15.47 5.74
C PRO A 125 31.80 -14.93 4.83
N ALA A 126 31.24 -13.78 5.18
CA ALA A 126 30.28 -13.11 4.32
C ALA A 126 31.03 -12.41 3.18
N ASP A 127 30.49 -12.49 1.96
CA ASP A 127 31.05 -11.78 0.83
C ASP A 127 30.98 -10.25 1.06
N PRO A 128 32.09 -9.50 0.90
CA PRO A 128 32.13 -8.06 1.15
C PRO A 128 31.15 -7.22 0.31
N SER A 129 30.67 -7.70 -0.84
CA SER A 129 29.66 -7.03 -1.65
C SER A 129 28.25 -7.11 -1.04
N THR A 130 28.05 -7.99 -0.05
CA THR A 130 26.72 -8.24 0.54
C THR A 130 26.38 -7.33 1.71
N TYR A 131 27.34 -6.57 2.22
CA TYR A 131 27.16 -5.66 3.34
C TYR A 131 27.85 -4.31 3.13
N THR A 132 27.33 -3.28 3.80
CA THR A 132 28.02 -2.00 3.93
C THR A 132 29.09 -2.15 4.99
N THR A 133 30.37 -2.00 4.61
CA THR A 133 31.48 -2.02 5.54
C THR A 133 31.27 -0.93 6.59
N PRO A 134 31.26 -1.27 7.90
CA PRO A 134 31.15 -0.26 8.93
C PRO A 134 32.33 0.72 8.77
N PRO A 135 32.11 2.02 9.03
CA PRO A 135 33.18 3.00 8.91
C PRO A 135 34.37 2.54 9.77
N ALA A 136 35.58 2.68 9.23
CA ALA A 136 36.79 2.39 9.98
C ALA A 136 36.68 3.14 11.32
N ARG A 137 36.97 2.46 12.43
CA ARG A 137 37.10 3.15 13.72
C ARG A 137 38.18 4.20 13.48
N HIS A 138 37.82 5.48 13.50
CA HIS A 138 38.78 6.55 13.44
C HIS A 138 39.70 6.37 14.64
N LEU A 139 40.86 5.73 14.43
CA LEU A 139 42.01 5.85 15.30
C LEU A 139 42.51 7.27 15.04
N LEU A 140 41.86 8.26 15.67
CA LEU A 140 42.42 9.59 15.72
C LEU A 140 43.81 9.42 16.36
N ALA A 141 44.85 9.56 15.55
CA ALA A 141 46.22 9.58 16.02
C ALA A 141 46.33 10.73 17.02
N ALA A 142 46.50 10.38 18.29
CA ALA A 142 46.80 11.30 19.38
C ALA A 142 48.30 11.54 19.46
#